data_AF-A0A6P1TP80-F1
#
_entry.id   AF-A0A6P1TP80-F1
#
_cell.length_a   1.000
_cell.length_b   1.000
_cell.length_c   1.000
_cell.angle_alpha   90.00
_cell.angle_beta   90.00
_cell.angle_gamma   90.00
#
_symmetry.space_group_name_H-M   'P 1'
#
loop_
_entity.id
_entity.type
_entity.pdbx_description
1 polymer ?
#
loop_
_entity_poly.entity_id
_entity_poly.type
_entity_poly.pdbx_seq_one_letter_code
_entity_poly.pdbx_strand_id
1 'polypeptide(L)' 'MIGAVRVLSDKMFRSIIYVLPKFQNKGIGKELLKCCIEHFPNSEWLVQTTEIVSSYYEKNGFKHYF' A
#
# COMPACT_ATOMS: atom_id res chain seq x y z
N MET A 1 -9.54 15.28 0.42
CA MET A 1 -8.69 14.09 0.18
C MET A 1 -8.75 13.20 1.41
N ILE A 2 -9.17 11.93 1.29
CA ILE A 2 -9.33 10.99 2.44
C ILE A 2 -8.29 9.85 2.45
N GLY A 3 -7.59 9.68 1.32
CA GLY A 3 -6.38 8.90 1.19
C GLY A 3 -5.58 9.33 -0.05
N ALA A 4 -4.30 8.98 -0.10
CA ALA A 4 -3.39 9.31 -1.20
C ALA A 4 -2.41 8.16 -1.45
N VAL A 5 -1.99 8.00 -2.70
CA VAL A 5 -0.93 7.09 -3.12
C VAL A 5 0.05 7.88 -3.99
N ARG A 6 1.34 7.83 -3.66
CA ARG A 6 2.42 8.37 -4.50
C ARG A 6 3.17 7.21 -5.12
N VAL A 7 3.56 7.31 -6.39
CA VAL A 7 4.35 6.31 -7.11
C VAL A 7 5.61 6.97 -7.64
N LEU A 8 6.77 6.34 -7.47
CA LEU A 8 8.03 6.68 -8.15
C LEU A 8 8.40 5.50 -9.06
N SER A 9 8.76 5.76 -10.32
CA SER A 9 8.92 4.74 -11.37
C SER A 9 10.35 4.73 -11.89
N ASP A 10 11.23 3.97 -11.24
CA ASP A 10 12.53 3.58 -11.80
C ASP A 10 12.59 2.04 -11.95
N LYS A 11 11.50 1.42 -12.43
CA LYS A 11 11.23 -0.04 -12.55
C LYS A 11 10.65 -0.72 -11.29
N MET A 12 10.52 -0.02 -10.17
CA MET A 12 9.83 -0.48 -8.95
C MET A 12 8.92 0.62 -8.43
N PHE A 13 7.67 0.28 -8.11
CA PHE A 13 6.69 1.24 -7.60
C PHE A 13 6.87 1.36 -6.09
N ARG A 14 7.39 2.51 -5.63
CA ARG A 14 7.40 2.85 -4.19
C ARG A 14 6.16 3.63 -3.84
N SER A 15 5.30 3.05 -3.00
CA SER A 15 4.05 3.68 -2.60
C SER A 15 3.92 3.96 -1.12
N ILE A 16 3.48 5.17 -0.80
CA ILE A 16 2.97 5.55 0.53
C ILE A 16 1.46 5.52 0.45
N ILE A 17 0.82 4.61 1.18
CA ILE A 17 -0.64 4.58 1.35
C ILE A 17 -0.97 5.22 2.69
N TYR A 18 -1.76 6.29 2.67
CA TYR A 18 -2.22 6.96 3.88
C TYR A 18 -3.74 7.05 3.91
N VAL A 19 -4.35 6.67 5.04
CA VAL A 19 -5.79 6.84 5.32
C VAL A 19 -5.91 7.63 6.61
N LEU A 20 -6.69 8.72 6.56
CA LEU A 20 -6.93 9.56 7.74
C LEU A 20 -7.49 8.72 8.91
N PRO A 21 -7.03 8.94 10.17
CA PRO A 21 -7.40 8.10 11.32
C PRO A 21 -8.90 7.85 11.48
N LYS A 22 -9.75 8.88 11.30
CA LYS A 22 -11.22 8.77 11.40
C LYS A 22 -11.88 7.86 10.35
N PHE A 23 -11.14 7.48 9.31
CA PHE A 23 -11.61 6.61 8.23
C PHE A 23 -10.87 5.26 8.19
N GLN A 24 -9.98 4.98 9.15
CA GLN A 24 -9.34 3.67 9.27
C GLN A 24 -10.35 2.59 9.69
N ASN A 25 -9.96 1.32 9.52
CA ASN A 25 -10.80 0.14 9.81
C ASN A 25 -12.10 0.03 9.02
N LYS A 26 -12.25 0.79 7.93
CA LYS A 26 -13.42 0.77 7.02
C LYS A 26 -13.13 0.11 5.66
N GLY A 27 -12.05 -0.65 5.55
CA GLY A 27 -11.64 -1.31 4.30
C GLY A 27 -11.00 -0.40 3.25
N ILE A 28 -10.95 0.93 3.46
CA ILE A 28 -10.41 1.90 2.49
C ILE A 28 -8.98 1.58 2.07
N GLY A 29 -8.10 1.24 3.04
CA GLY A 29 -6.72 0.90 2.71
C GLY A 29 -6.61 -0.33 1.79
N LYS A 30 -7.50 -1.32 1.95
CA LYS A 30 -7.50 -2.54 1.15
C LYS A 30 -7.96 -2.24 -0.27
N GLU A 31 -8.97 -1.38 -0.42
CA GLU A 31 -9.44 -0.94 -1.73
C GLU A 31 -8.37 -0.13 -2.45
N LEU A 32 -7.70 0.80 -1.77
CA LEU A 32 -6.59 1.57 -2.35
C LEU A 32 -5.47 0.65 -2.85
N LEU A 33 -5.09 -0.36 -2.05
CA LEU A 33 -4.06 -1.33 -2.40
C LEU A 33 -4.47 -2.16 -3.63
N LYS A 34 -5.73 -2.62 -3.67
CA LYS A 34 -6.30 -3.36 -4.79
C LYS A 34 -6.25 -2.52 -6.07
N CYS A 35 -6.75 -1.29 -6.04
CA CYS A 35 -6.73 -0.40 -7.20
C CYS A 35 -5.32 -0.17 -7.75
N CYS A 36 -4.32 -0.07 -6.86
CA CYS A 36 -2.92 0.08 -7.25
C CYS A 36 -2.42 -1.14 -8.03
N ILE A 37 -2.60 -2.33 -7.46
CA ILE A 37 -2.15 -3.59 -8.06
C ILE A 37 -2.87 -3.85 -9.39
N GLU A 38 -4.19 -3.61 -9.45
CA GLU A 38 -4.97 -3.78 -10.68
C GLU A 38 -4.55 -2.80 -11.78
N HIS A 39 -4.13 -1.58 -11.42
CA HIS A 39 -3.68 -0.59 -12.39
C HIS A 39 -2.28 -0.91 -12.95
N PHE A 40 -1.42 -1.55 -12.15
CA PHE A 40 -0.08 -1.96 -12.56
C PHE A 40 0.18 -3.45 -12.26
N PRO A 41 -0.49 -4.37 -12.97
CA PRO A 41 -0.52 -5.79 -12.62
C PRO A 41 0.82 -6.51 -12.83
N ASN A 42 1.69 -5.96 -13.69
CA ASN A 42 2.99 -6.54 -14.03
C ASN A 42 4.15 -5.86 -13.28
N SER A 43 3.85 -5.07 -12.26
CA SER A 43 4.85 -4.30 -11.52
C SER A 43 5.12 -4.89 -10.14
N GLU A 44 6.37 -4.77 -9.71
CA GLU A 44 6.73 -5.05 -8.33
C GLU A 44 6.42 -3.85 -7.44
N TRP A 45 5.81 -4.13 -6.29
CA TRP A 45 5.38 -3.13 -5.31
C TRP A 45 6.23 -3.22 -4.06
N LEU A 46 6.93 -2.12 -3.76
CA LEU A 46 7.66 -1.97 -2.52
C LEU A 46 6.96 -0.93 -1.65
N VAL A 47 6.54 -1.35 -0.46
CA VAL A 47 5.90 -0.48 0.51
C VAL A 47 6.85 -0.27 1.69
N GLN A 48 7.29 0.96 1.87
CA GLN A 48 7.99 1.34 3.09
C GLN A 48 6.96 1.59 4.20
N THR A 49 7.09 0.85 5.29
CA THR A 49 6.15 0.89 6.42
C THR A 49 6.91 0.77 7.73
N THR A 50 6.22 1.06 8.85
CA THR A 50 6.72 0.75 10.20
C THR A 50 6.41 -0.69 10.57
N GLU A 51 7.12 -1.25 11.55
CA GLU A 51 6.87 -2.62 12.07
C GLU A 51 5.42 -2.81 12.54
N ILE A 52 4.85 -1.81 13.22
CA ILE A 52 3.47 -1.88 13.73
C ILE A 52 2.47 -2.12 12.58
N VAL A 53 2.75 -1.58 11.40
CA VAL A 53 1.85 -1.62 10.24
C VAL A 53 2.25 -2.73 9.26
N SER A 54 3.40 -3.40 9.41
CA SER A 54 3.84 -4.46 8.48
C SER A 54 2.83 -5.60 8.39
N SER A 55 2.25 -6.00 9.53
CA SER A 55 1.24 -7.07 9.62
C SER A 55 0.00 -6.81 8.75
N TYR A 56 -0.34 -5.54 8.50
CA TYR A 56 -1.42 -5.18 7.59
C TYR A 56 -1.06 -5.52 6.14
N TYR A 57 0.16 -5.19 5.70
CA TYR A 57 0.62 -5.48 4.34
C TYR A 57 0.85 -6.97 4.12
N GLU A 58 1.39 -7.68 5.13
CA GLU A 58 1.56 -9.14 5.10
C GLU A 58 0.24 -9.88 4.87
N LYS A 59 -0.83 -9.47 5.56
CA LYS A 59 -2.20 -10.00 5.34
C LYS A 59 -2.74 -9.75 3.93
N ASN A 60 -2.16 -8.81 3.20
CA ASN A 60 -2.52 -8.49 1.82
C ASN A 60 -1.50 -9.04 0.80
N GLY A 61 -0.66 -10.01 1.19
CA GLY A 61 0.22 -10.75 0.28
C GLY A 61 1.60 -10.14 0.09
N PHE A 62 1.94 -9.07 0.82
CA PHE A 62 3.30 -8.54 0.82
C PHE A 62 4.21 -9.43 1.68
N LYS A 63 5.49 -9.50 1.30
CA LYS A 63 6.51 -10.19 2.10
C LYS A 63 7.36 -9.16 2.82
N HIS A 64 7.66 -9.45 4.08
CA HIS A 64 8.61 -8.66 4.85
C HIS A 64 10.03 -8.97 4.36
N TYR A 65 10.78 -7.94 3.99
CA TYR A 65 12.19 -8.02 3.65
C TYR A 65 12.95 -7.14 4.65
N PHE A 66 14.00 -7.71 5.24
CA PHE A 66 14.82 -7.15 6.31
C PHE A 66 15.48 -5.81 5.94
#